data_AF-A0A434WG68-F1
#
_entry.id   AF-A0A434WG68-F1
#
_cell.length_a   1.000
_cell.length_b   1.000
_cell.length_c   1.000
_cell.angle_alpha   90.00
_cell.angle_beta   90.00
_cell.angle_gamma   90.00
#
_symmetry.space_group_name_H-M   'P 1'
#
loop_
_entity.id
_entity.type
_entity.pdbx_description
1 polymer ?
#
loop_
_entity_poly.entity_id
_entity_poly.type
_entity_poly.pdbx_seq_one_letter_code
_entity_poly.pdbx_strand_id
1 'polypeptide(L)'
;MKSSTMTDAFDPRLLAQSWPAPAKPRPIVTFGAGSIVGDAHLPAYRKAGFPVAGLYDPDHAKSGKLAEKWGVTAFRSVGEAAAVKDAIFDLATPPGRHAEVLKALPDGAVALIQKPMGNYLGEATEILEICRAKKLKAAVNFQLRFAPMMLALKDAIAKGWLGEVVDFDAWLALATPWQLWEFLLKAPRVEIAMHSIHYLDLIRQLLGDPKGVHAKTLGHPNHKVAQTRTSAILDYGDTVRCALSINHDHKFGRRHQACEFRICGTEGAAYVKLGLNLDYPRGEPDVLEIYPKGGSDWVSVPLTGEWFPDAFVGRMANVAEFMKTTPFGQRIAHGTLVFSVGVGLTATVINPVAFSYGYDRLRFIKPVFIGDTIRTRTTIAAKENDPKRLDSGRVIERVEVINQRDEVVLAADHIYIVERRPRLG
;
A
#
# COMPACT_ATOMS: atom_id res chain seq x y z
N MET A 1 20.31 14.00 42.29
CA MET A 1 18.91 13.63 41.97
C MET A 1 18.79 13.47 40.47
N LYS A 2 18.73 12.22 39.97
CA LYS A 2 18.43 11.97 38.56
C LYS A 2 16.95 12.26 38.37
N SER A 3 16.65 13.16 37.44
CA SER A 3 15.30 13.45 36.94
C SER A 3 14.62 12.13 36.60
N SER A 4 13.53 11.83 37.30
CA SER A 4 12.62 10.75 36.93
C SER A 4 11.99 11.12 35.59
N THR A 5 12.47 10.52 34.52
CA THR A 5 11.72 10.45 33.26
C THR A 5 10.36 9.87 33.61
N MET A 6 9.29 10.66 33.45
CA MET A 6 7.94 10.14 33.48
C MET A 6 7.92 8.99 32.46
N THR A 7 7.74 7.76 32.92
CA THR A 7 7.28 6.69 32.05
C THR A 7 5.94 7.16 31.53
N ASP A 8 5.86 7.48 30.23
CA ASP A 8 4.59 7.81 29.60
C ASP A 8 3.58 6.74 30.01
N ALA A 9 2.46 7.14 30.61
CA ALA A 9 1.42 6.19 30.98
C ALA A 9 0.76 5.69 29.70
N PHE A 10 0.41 4.40 29.64
CA PHE A 10 -0.30 3.85 28.49
C PHE A 10 -1.68 4.50 28.35
N ASP A 11 -1.92 5.19 27.23
CA ASP A 11 -3.24 5.70 26.85
C ASP A 11 -3.72 5.01 25.56
N PRO A 12 -4.72 4.12 25.62
CA PRO A 12 -5.20 3.37 24.45
C PRO A 12 -5.84 4.28 23.39
N ARG A 13 -6.26 5.51 23.75
CA ARG A 13 -6.89 6.46 22.82
C ARG A 13 -5.88 7.08 21.86
N LEU A 14 -4.59 7.02 22.18
CA LEU A 14 -3.50 7.55 21.35
C LEU A 14 -2.99 6.54 20.32
N LEU A 15 -3.56 5.33 20.27
CA LEU A 15 -3.20 4.32 19.27
C LEU A 15 -3.79 4.67 17.90
N ALA A 16 -2.97 4.54 16.86
CA ALA A 16 -3.39 4.82 15.49
C ALA A 16 -4.39 3.76 15.01
N GLN A 17 -5.60 4.18 14.66
CA GLN A 17 -6.70 3.30 14.25
C GLN A 17 -7.12 3.47 12.78
N SER A 18 -6.43 4.32 12.04
CA SER A 18 -6.77 4.64 10.65
C SER A 18 -5.53 4.81 9.79
N TRP A 19 -5.71 4.60 8.49
CA TRP A 19 -4.68 4.91 7.49
C TRP A 19 -4.92 6.33 6.96
N PRO A 20 -3.86 7.14 6.72
CA PRO A 20 -4.01 8.49 6.19
C PRO A 20 -4.82 8.53 4.90
N ALA A 21 -5.83 9.39 4.85
CA ALA A 21 -6.66 9.59 3.66
C ALA A 21 -5.86 10.26 2.52
N PRO A 22 -6.21 9.98 1.25
CA PRO A 22 -5.60 10.66 0.13
C PRO A 22 -5.91 12.15 0.10
N ALA A 23 -4.91 12.98 -0.22
CA ALA A 23 -5.09 14.43 -0.29
C ALA A 23 -5.95 14.85 -1.50
N LYS A 24 -5.86 14.08 -2.59
CA LYS A 24 -6.67 14.24 -3.80
C LYS A 24 -7.25 12.89 -4.19
N PRO A 25 -8.44 12.53 -3.69
CA PRO A 25 -9.10 11.28 -4.03
C PRO A 25 -9.31 11.15 -5.54
N ARG A 26 -8.89 10.03 -6.11
CA ARG A 26 -9.03 9.70 -7.53
C ARG A 26 -10.32 8.90 -7.76
N PRO A 27 -10.97 9.02 -8.94
CA PRO A 27 -12.14 8.22 -9.25
C PRO A 27 -11.83 6.72 -9.18
N ILE A 28 -12.71 5.95 -8.56
CA ILE A 28 -12.62 4.49 -8.48
C ILE A 28 -13.50 3.90 -9.59
N VAL A 29 -12.93 2.95 -10.34
CA VAL A 29 -13.66 2.12 -11.30
C VAL A 29 -13.59 0.68 -10.84
N THR A 30 -14.74 0.07 -10.55
CA THR A 30 -14.79 -1.31 -10.06
C THR A 30 -15.07 -2.30 -11.20
N PHE A 31 -14.28 -3.36 -11.29
CA PHE A 31 -14.57 -4.52 -12.14
C PHE A 31 -15.17 -5.63 -11.27
N GLY A 32 -16.42 -5.98 -11.53
CA GLY A 32 -17.24 -6.91 -10.76
C GLY A 32 -18.36 -6.19 -10.00
N ALA A 33 -19.56 -6.75 -10.05
CA ALA A 33 -20.73 -6.32 -9.29
C ALA A 33 -21.12 -7.37 -8.23
N GLY A 34 -20.14 -8.12 -7.70
CA GLY A 34 -20.33 -9.13 -6.66
C GLY A 34 -20.87 -8.57 -5.35
N SER A 35 -21.37 -9.46 -4.47
CA SER A 35 -21.93 -9.06 -3.16
C SER A 35 -20.94 -8.22 -2.35
N ILE A 36 -19.66 -8.64 -2.32
CA ILE A 36 -18.60 -7.90 -1.61
C ILE A 36 -18.47 -6.43 -2.04
N VAL A 37 -18.78 -6.11 -3.30
CA VAL A 37 -18.73 -4.74 -3.80
C VAL A 37 -19.86 -3.90 -3.19
N GLY A 38 -21.07 -4.44 -3.18
CA GLY A 38 -22.23 -3.78 -2.59
C GLY A 38 -22.25 -3.78 -1.05
N ASP A 39 -21.65 -4.80 -0.43
CA ASP A 39 -21.70 -5.03 1.01
C ASP A 39 -20.53 -4.37 1.74
N ALA A 40 -19.39 -4.16 1.07
CA ALA A 40 -18.19 -3.62 1.72
C ALA A 40 -17.49 -2.51 0.93
N HIS A 41 -17.17 -2.71 -0.36
CA HIS A 41 -16.36 -1.73 -1.11
C HIS A 41 -17.08 -0.38 -1.26
N LEU A 42 -18.28 -0.36 -1.86
CA LEU A 42 -19.04 0.87 -2.08
C LEU A 42 -19.48 1.55 -0.77
N PRO A 43 -19.95 0.82 0.27
CA PRO A 43 -20.15 1.40 1.59
C PRO A 43 -18.90 2.10 2.16
N ALA A 44 -17.74 1.43 2.10
CA ALA A 44 -16.47 2.00 2.57
C ALA A 44 -16.10 3.27 1.80
N TYR A 45 -16.16 3.22 0.47
CA TYR A 45 -15.78 4.34 -0.38
C TYR A 45 -16.71 5.54 -0.17
N ARG A 46 -18.02 5.31 -0.03
CA ARG A 46 -18.98 6.37 0.31
C ARG A 46 -18.70 6.96 1.69
N LYS A 47 -18.46 6.13 2.72
CA LYS A 47 -18.12 6.58 4.08
C LYS A 47 -16.86 7.44 4.10
N ALA A 48 -15.87 7.10 3.28
CA ALA A 48 -14.61 7.82 3.16
C ALA A 48 -14.63 9.03 2.20
N GLY A 49 -15.75 9.26 1.49
CA GLY A 49 -15.85 10.30 0.47
C GLY A 49 -14.97 10.05 -0.77
N PHE A 50 -14.64 8.80 -1.07
CA PHE A 50 -13.90 8.46 -2.29
C PHE A 50 -14.83 8.46 -3.50
N PRO A 51 -14.50 9.20 -4.57
CA PRO A 51 -15.35 9.28 -5.75
C PRO A 51 -15.35 7.94 -6.48
N VAL A 52 -16.53 7.39 -6.78
CA VAL A 52 -16.70 6.18 -7.58
C VAL A 52 -17.26 6.59 -8.94
N ALA A 53 -16.50 6.39 -10.00
CA ALA A 53 -16.92 6.72 -11.36
C ALA A 53 -17.96 5.71 -11.86
N GLY A 54 -17.79 4.43 -11.54
CA GLY A 54 -18.71 3.40 -11.98
C GLY A 54 -18.17 1.99 -11.78
N LEU A 55 -18.92 1.03 -12.31
CA LEU A 55 -18.55 -0.37 -12.31
C LEU A 55 -18.91 -1.07 -13.61
N TYR A 56 -18.17 -2.14 -13.91
CA TYR A 56 -18.42 -3.06 -15.01
C TYR A 56 -18.60 -4.47 -14.48
N ASP A 57 -19.60 -5.19 -14.98
CA ASP A 57 -19.74 -6.63 -14.81
C ASP A 57 -20.24 -7.21 -16.15
N PRO A 58 -19.74 -8.37 -16.61
CA PRO A 58 -20.29 -9.05 -17.79
C PRO A 58 -21.79 -9.35 -17.65
N ASP A 59 -22.30 -9.52 -16.43
CA ASP A 59 -23.73 -9.48 -16.14
C ASP A 59 -24.20 -8.02 -16.06
N HIS A 60 -24.70 -7.50 -17.18
CA HIS A 60 -25.21 -6.13 -17.28
C HIS A 60 -26.45 -5.87 -16.41
N ALA A 61 -27.25 -6.89 -16.12
CA ALA A 61 -28.40 -6.72 -15.23
C ALA A 61 -27.94 -6.52 -13.78
N LYS A 62 -26.91 -7.27 -13.36
CA LYS A 62 -26.29 -7.15 -12.04
C LYS A 62 -25.59 -5.81 -11.85
N SER A 63 -24.75 -5.42 -12.82
CA SER A 63 -24.05 -4.13 -12.76
C SER A 63 -25.03 -2.95 -12.84
N GLY A 64 -26.07 -3.02 -13.68
CA GLY A 64 -27.11 -1.99 -13.77
C GLY A 64 -27.85 -1.78 -12.43
N LYS A 65 -28.32 -2.86 -11.80
CA LYS A 65 -29.00 -2.79 -10.49
C LYS A 65 -28.11 -2.20 -9.40
N LEU A 66 -26.84 -2.61 -9.35
CA LEU A 66 -25.91 -2.12 -8.34
C LEU A 66 -25.55 -0.65 -8.60
N ALA A 67 -25.31 -0.28 -9.86
CA ALA A 67 -25.02 1.09 -10.26
C ALA A 67 -26.17 2.05 -9.92
N GLU A 68 -27.41 1.64 -10.19
CA GLU A 68 -28.62 2.38 -9.81
C GLU A 68 -28.71 2.58 -8.29
N LYS A 69 -28.57 1.50 -7.51
CA LYS A 69 -28.60 1.54 -6.04
C LYS A 69 -27.56 2.53 -5.47
N TRP A 70 -26.40 2.63 -6.10
CA TRP A 70 -25.28 3.44 -5.60
C TRP A 70 -25.12 4.79 -6.29
N GLY A 71 -25.90 5.07 -7.34
CA GLY A 71 -25.84 6.33 -8.10
C GLY A 71 -24.54 6.51 -8.88
N VAL A 72 -24.02 5.43 -9.49
CA VAL A 72 -22.76 5.44 -10.26
C VAL A 72 -22.98 4.92 -11.69
N THR A 73 -21.99 5.04 -12.57
CA THR A 73 -22.12 4.56 -13.96
C THR A 73 -22.00 3.03 -14.05
N ALA A 74 -22.89 2.39 -14.81
CA ALA A 74 -22.71 1.01 -15.27
C ALA A 74 -22.06 1.02 -16.66
N PHE A 75 -20.76 0.72 -16.73
CA PHE A 75 -20.04 0.65 -18.01
C PHE A 75 -20.48 -0.57 -18.83
N ARG A 76 -20.47 -0.45 -20.16
CA ARG A 76 -20.90 -1.49 -21.10
C ARG A 76 -19.77 -2.44 -21.52
N SER A 77 -18.51 -2.04 -21.32
CA SER A 77 -17.37 -2.88 -21.67
C SER A 77 -16.17 -2.65 -20.75
N VAL A 78 -15.26 -3.61 -20.72
CA VAL A 78 -13.95 -3.47 -20.05
C VAL A 78 -13.19 -2.25 -20.58
N GLY A 79 -13.24 -2.01 -21.90
CA GLY A 79 -12.55 -0.88 -22.53
C GLY A 79 -13.11 0.49 -22.10
N GLU A 80 -14.43 0.61 -21.99
CA GLU A 80 -15.08 1.83 -21.49
C GLU A 80 -14.70 2.11 -20.03
N ALA A 81 -14.76 1.07 -19.18
CA ALA A 81 -14.36 1.18 -17.78
C ALA A 81 -12.87 1.55 -17.64
N ALA A 82 -11.99 0.93 -18.44
CA ALA A 82 -10.55 1.19 -18.43
C ALA A 82 -10.17 2.57 -18.99
N ALA A 83 -11.05 3.23 -19.75
CA ALA A 83 -10.81 4.54 -20.36
C ALA A 83 -10.98 5.72 -19.39
N VAL A 84 -11.50 5.49 -18.17
CA VAL A 84 -11.67 6.55 -17.18
C VAL A 84 -10.30 7.10 -16.77
N LYS A 85 -10.10 8.40 -16.99
CA LYS A 85 -8.84 9.08 -16.74
C LYS A 85 -8.55 9.20 -15.25
N ASP A 86 -7.27 9.05 -14.91
CA ASP A 86 -6.76 9.16 -13.54
C ASP A 86 -7.48 8.27 -12.52
N ALA A 87 -8.03 7.13 -12.95
CA ALA A 87 -8.76 6.23 -12.08
C ALA A 87 -7.87 5.28 -11.27
N ILE A 88 -8.39 4.82 -10.13
CA ILE A 88 -7.94 3.60 -9.45
C ILE A 88 -8.88 2.48 -9.87
N PHE A 89 -8.32 1.38 -10.39
CA PHE A 89 -9.09 0.24 -10.86
C PHE A 89 -9.20 -0.80 -9.74
N ASP A 90 -10.40 -0.98 -9.21
CA ASP A 90 -10.73 -1.94 -8.15
C ASP A 90 -11.25 -3.24 -8.78
N LEU A 91 -10.41 -4.26 -8.83
CA LEU A 91 -10.71 -5.54 -9.44
C LEU A 91 -11.34 -6.46 -8.40
N ALA A 92 -12.67 -6.41 -8.32
CA ALA A 92 -13.49 -7.30 -7.52
C ALA A 92 -14.06 -8.49 -8.32
N THR A 93 -13.25 -9.04 -9.24
CA THR A 93 -13.59 -10.20 -10.06
C THR A 93 -13.10 -11.50 -9.40
N PRO A 94 -13.55 -12.67 -9.88
CA PRO A 94 -12.97 -13.95 -9.45
C PRO A 94 -11.46 -14.03 -9.78
N PRO A 95 -10.64 -14.77 -9.00
CA PRO A 95 -9.18 -14.78 -9.15
C PRO A 95 -8.67 -15.09 -10.57
N GLY A 96 -9.29 -16.03 -11.26
CA GLY A 96 -8.94 -16.40 -12.64
C GLY A 96 -9.23 -15.32 -13.69
N ARG A 97 -9.87 -14.20 -13.31
CA ARG A 97 -10.18 -13.07 -14.20
C ARG A 97 -9.30 -11.85 -13.96
N HIS A 98 -8.48 -11.83 -12.92
CA HIS A 98 -7.61 -10.69 -12.65
C HIS A 98 -6.65 -10.41 -13.81
N ALA A 99 -5.98 -11.43 -14.35
CA ALA A 99 -5.01 -11.29 -15.44
C ALA A 99 -5.62 -10.66 -16.70
N GLU A 100 -6.82 -11.11 -17.09
CA GLU A 100 -7.57 -10.58 -18.24
C GLU A 100 -7.86 -9.08 -18.08
N VAL A 101 -8.38 -8.67 -16.92
CA VAL A 101 -8.70 -7.26 -16.64
C VAL A 101 -7.44 -6.41 -16.59
N LEU A 102 -6.37 -6.88 -15.93
CA LEU A 102 -5.11 -6.14 -15.81
C LEU A 102 -4.44 -5.89 -17.17
N LYS A 103 -4.54 -6.84 -18.12
CA LYS A 103 -4.03 -6.67 -19.49
C LYS A 103 -4.74 -5.52 -20.21
N ALA A 104 -6.03 -5.32 -19.94
CA ALA A 104 -6.84 -4.27 -20.56
C ALA A 104 -6.64 -2.87 -19.94
N LEU A 105 -6.00 -2.77 -18.77
CA LEU A 105 -5.75 -1.47 -18.14
C LEU A 105 -4.68 -0.65 -18.89
N PRO A 106 -4.72 0.69 -18.79
CA PRO A 106 -3.63 1.54 -19.28
C PRO A 106 -2.29 1.23 -18.58
N ASP A 107 -1.18 1.43 -19.29
CA ASP A 107 0.15 1.33 -18.68
C ASP A 107 0.31 2.37 -17.55
N GLY A 108 0.98 1.99 -16.46
CA GLY A 108 1.15 2.85 -15.30
C GLY A 108 -0.10 3.04 -14.43
N ALA A 109 -1.21 2.35 -14.75
CA ALA A 109 -2.44 2.44 -13.98
C ALA A 109 -2.29 1.95 -12.54
N VAL A 110 -3.20 2.40 -11.66
CA VAL A 110 -3.28 1.95 -10.28
C VAL A 110 -4.36 0.90 -10.15
N ALA A 111 -4.04 -0.25 -9.57
CA ALA A 111 -4.95 -1.37 -9.43
C ALA A 111 -5.03 -1.86 -7.98
N LEU A 112 -6.24 -2.08 -7.48
CA LEU A 112 -6.49 -2.87 -6.29
C LEU A 112 -7.06 -4.20 -6.73
N ILE A 113 -6.39 -5.31 -6.40
CA ILE A 113 -6.74 -6.65 -6.86
C ILE A 113 -7.39 -7.41 -5.71
N GLN A 114 -8.57 -7.99 -5.89
CA GLN A 114 -9.16 -8.80 -4.84
C GLN A 114 -8.29 -10.01 -4.47
N LYS A 115 -8.40 -10.42 -3.22
CA LYS A 115 -7.84 -11.69 -2.76
C LYS A 115 -8.78 -12.86 -3.12
N PRO A 116 -8.24 -14.08 -3.30
CA PRO A 116 -6.81 -14.37 -3.49
C PRO A 116 -6.30 -13.82 -4.82
N MET A 117 -5.00 -13.47 -4.88
CA MET A 117 -4.40 -12.87 -6.07
C MET A 117 -4.59 -13.75 -7.32
N GLY A 118 -4.40 -15.06 -7.19
CA GLY A 118 -4.75 -16.08 -8.19
C GLY A 118 -5.20 -17.36 -7.49
N ASN A 119 -5.71 -18.34 -8.24
CA ASN A 119 -6.15 -19.62 -7.66
C ASN A 119 -4.96 -20.48 -7.18
N TYR A 120 -3.80 -20.28 -7.79
CA TYR A 120 -2.54 -20.94 -7.46
C TYR A 120 -1.35 -20.05 -7.80
N LEU A 121 -0.15 -20.48 -7.42
CA LEU A 121 1.07 -19.68 -7.55
C LEU A 121 1.35 -19.26 -9.01
N GLY A 122 1.13 -20.14 -9.98
CA GLY A 122 1.31 -19.83 -11.41
C GLY A 122 0.47 -18.65 -11.89
N GLU A 123 -0.83 -18.63 -11.58
CA GLU A 123 -1.69 -17.47 -11.89
C GLU A 123 -1.25 -16.20 -11.15
N ALA A 124 -0.84 -16.31 -9.89
CA ALA A 124 -0.31 -15.17 -9.15
C ALA A 124 0.99 -14.63 -9.78
N THR A 125 1.86 -15.51 -10.28
CA THR A 125 3.08 -15.15 -11.03
C THR A 125 2.74 -14.45 -12.34
N GLU A 126 1.78 -14.96 -13.12
CA GLU A 126 1.33 -14.29 -14.35
C GLU A 126 0.82 -12.87 -14.06
N ILE A 127 0.02 -12.70 -13.01
CA ILE A 127 -0.48 -11.40 -12.58
C ILE A 127 0.66 -10.45 -12.22
N LEU A 128 1.67 -10.95 -11.49
CA LEU A 128 2.86 -10.16 -11.15
C LEU A 128 3.63 -9.72 -12.40
N GLU A 129 3.79 -10.60 -13.38
CA GLU A 129 4.45 -10.32 -14.66
C GLU A 129 3.71 -9.24 -15.45
N ILE A 130 2.37 -9.32 -15.53
CA ILE A 130 1.53 -8.30 -16.17
C ILE A 130 1.71 -6.95 -15.47
N CYS A 131 1.64 -6.93 -14.13
CA CYS A 131 1.83 -5.70 -13.36
C CYS A 131 3.21 -5.08 -13.63
N ARG A 132 4.27 -5.89 -13.72
CA ARG A 132 5.64 -5.41 -14.02
C ARG A 132 5.76 -4.90 -15.46
N ALA A 133 5.30 -5.67 -16.43
CA ALA A 133 5.38 -5.33 -17.85
C ALA A 133 4.66 -4.01 -18.16
N LYS A 134 3.46 -3.83 -17.61
CA LYS A 134 2.64 -2.62 -17.79
C LYS A 134 2.96 -1.52 -16.77
N LYS A 135 3.96 -1.72 -15.90
CA LYS A 135 4.37 -0.78 -14.82
C LYS A 135 3.19 -0.35 -13.92
N LEU A 136 2.26 -1.27 -13.68
CA LEU A 136 1.09 -1.03 -12.84
C LEU A 136 1.50 -0.81 -11.39
N LYS A 137 0.79 0.10 -10.72
CA LYS A 137 0.87 0.29 -9.28
C LYS A 137 -0.22 -0.54 -8.65
N ALA A 138 0.08 -1.80 -8.39
CA ALA A 138 -0.91 -2.78 -7.95
C ALA A 138 -0.74 -3.14 -6.46
N ALA A 139 -1.85 -3.45 -5.81
CA ALA A 139 -1.85 -4.07 -4.49
C ALA A 139 -2.96 -5.10 -4.39
N VAL A 140 -2.78 -6.12 -3.54
CA VAL A 140 -3.84 -7.08 -3.21
C VAL A 140 -4.68 -6.52 -2.06
N ASN A 141 -6.00 -6.70 -2.12
CA ASN A 141 -6.96 -6.26 -1.12
C ASN A 141 -6.93 -7.15 0.13
N PHE A 142 -5.81 -7.08 0.85
CA PHE A 142 -5.73 -7.54 2.23
C PHE A 142 -6.18 -6.42 3.15
N GLN A 143 -7.48 -6.34 3.37
CA GLN A 143 -8.04 -5.27 4.18
C GLN A 143 -7.88 -5.49 5.69
N LEU A 144 -7.83 -6.74 6.20
CA LEU A 144 -7.75 -7.00 7.66
C LEU A 144 -6.61 -6.24 8.37
N ARG A 145 -5.44 -6.16 7.73
CA ARG A 145 -4.28 -5.39 8.21
C ARG A 145 -4.51 -3.88 8.37
N PHE A 146 -5.58 -3.36 7.77
CA PHE A 146 -6.03 -1.97 7.84
C PHE A 146 -7.27 -1.80 8.73
N ALA A 147 -7.77 -2.87 9.34
CA ALA A 147 -8.88 -2.77 10.27
C ALA A 147 -8.43 -1.99 11.53
N PRO A 148 -9.30 -1.15 12.13
CA PRO A 148 -8.91 -0.25 13.21
C PRO A 148 -8.19 -0.92 14.39
N MET A 149 -8.68 -2.09 14.82
CA MET A 149 -8.04 -2.89 15.87
C MET A 149 -6.65 -3.41 15.48
N MET A 150 -6.44 -3.75 14.20
CA MET A 150 -5.14 -4.24 13.73
C MET A 150 -4.11 -3.12 13.55
N LEU A 151 -4.57 -1.93 13.14
CA LEU A 151 -3.73 -0.73 13.12
C LEU A 151 -3.32 -0.31 14.54
N ALA A 152 -4.25 -0.34 15.50
CA ALA A 152 -3.95 -0.04 16.89
C ALA A 152 -2.98 -1.05 17.52
N LEU A 153 -3.19 -2.34 17.26
CA LEU A 153 -2.26 -3.40 17.70
C LEU A 153 -0.86 -3.17 17.13
N LYS A 154 -0.76 -2.90 15.82
CA LYS A 154 0.53 -2.62 15.17
C LYS A 154 1.21 -1.38 15.79
N ASP A 155 0.47 -0.31 16.02
CA ASP A 155 1.00 0.92 16.63
C ASP A 155 1.44 0.69 18.07
N ALA A 156 0.70 -0.13 18.84
CA ALA A 156 1.06 -0.50 20.20
C ALA A 156 2.39 -1.29 20.25
N ILE A 157 2.55 -2.25 19.35
CA ILE A 157 3.80 -3.01 19.19
C ILE A 157 4.95 -2.07 18.79
N ALA A 158 4.73 -1.19 17.80
CA ALA A 158 5.75 -0.26 17.32
C ALA A 158 6.20 0.75 18.40
N LYS A 159 5.30 1.13 19.32
CA LYS A 159 5.60 1.98 20.47
C LYS A 159 6.26 1.22 21.64
N GLY A 160 6.47 -0.10 21.51
CA GLY A 160 7.14 -0.92 22.52
C GLY A 160 6.28 -1.31 23.71
N TRP A 161 4.95 -1.15 23.63
CA TRP A 161 4.05 -1.46 24.76
C TRP A 161 3.98 -2.95 25.09
N LEU A 162 4.43 -3.83 24.21
CA LEU A 162 4.50 -5.28 24.47
C LEU A 162 5.94 -5.75 24.79
N GLY A 163 6.94 -4.86 24.68
CA GLY A 163 8.34 -5.29 24.53
C GLY A 163 8.56 -6.00 23.19
N GLU A 164 9.42 -7.02 23.17
CA GLU A 164 9.64 -7.86 21.99
C GLU A 164 8.53 -8.91 21.87
N VAL A 165 7.87 -9.01 20.71
CA VAL A 165 6.84 -10.04 20.49
C VAL A 165 7.48 -11.42 20.38
N VAL A 166 7.01 -12.37 21.19
CA VAL A 166 7.54 -13.75 21.28
C VAL A 166 6.48 -14.82 21.01
N ASP A 167 5.20 -14.45 21.00
CA ASP A 167 4.10 -15.39 20.78
C ASP A 167 2.98 -14.76 19.95
N PHE A 168 2.50 -15.49 18.95
CA PHE A 168 1.26 -15.20 18.23
C PHE A 168 0.43 -16.48 18.10
N ASP A 169 -0.73 -16.52 18.75
CA ASP A 169 -1.63 -17.67 18.77
C ASP A 169 -2.99 -17.28 18.19
N ALA A 170 -3.36 -17.87 17.06
CA ALA A 170 -4.68 -17.71 16.47
C ALA A 170 -5.57 -18.91 16.75
N TRP A 171 -6.66 -18.68 17.48
CA TRP A 171 -7.63 -19.72 17.79
C TRP A 171 -9.02 -19.38 17.27
N LEU A 172 -9.50 -20.22 16.37
CA LEU A 172 -10.82 -20.13 15.77
C LEU A 172 -11.58 -21.43 16.01
N ALA A 173 -12.73 -21.30 16.67
CA ALA A 173 -13.74 -22.33 16.81
C ALA A 173 -15.10 -21.66 16.56
N LEU A 174 -15.58 -21.68 15.32
CA LEU A 174 -16.77 -20.93 14.92
C LEU A 174 -17.65 -21.74 13.98
N ALA A 175 -18.84 -21.23 13.67
CA ALA A 175 -19.77 -21.87 12.74
C ALA A 175 -19.93 -21.00 11.48
N THR A 176 -19.21 -21.34 10.43
CA THR A 176 -19.32 -20.59 9.17
C THR A 176 -20.53 -21.03 8.37
N PRO A 177 -21.41 -20.10 7.95
CA PRO A 177 -22.57 -20.43 7.14
C PRO A 177 -22.18 -20.60 5.66
N TRP A 178 -21.43 -21.66 5.35
CA TRP A 178 -20.87 -21.93 4.00
C TRP A 178 -21.91 -21.86 2.87
N GLN A 179 -23.17 -22.19 3.15
CA GLN A 179 -24.29 -22.12 2.22
C GLN A 179 -24.57 -20.73 1.66
N LEU A 180 -24.12 -19.65 2.32
CA LEU A 180 -24.26 -18.28 1.80
C LEU A 180 -23.38 -18.04 0.56
N TRP A 181 -22.42 -18.92 0.28
CA TRP A 181 -21.49 -18.81 -0.84
C TRP A 181 -21.43 -20.10 -1.65
N GLU A 182 -22.44 -20.32 -2.51
CA GLU A 182 -22.55 -21.54 -3.33
C GLU A 182 -21.29 -21.88 -4.13
N PHE A 183 -20.54 -20.86 -4.59
CA PHE A 183 -19.30 -21.07 -5.34
C PHE A 183 -18.20 -21.77 -4.50
N LEU A 184 -18.19 -21.56 -3.17
CA LEU A 184 -17.23 -22.21 -2.27
C LEU A 184 -17.50 -23.70 -2.12
N LEU A 185 -18.75 -24.14 -2.29
CA LEU A 185 -19.12 -25.55 -2.20
C LEU A 185 -18.47 -26.41 -3.30
N LYS A 186 -18.05 -25.78 -4.40
CA LYS A 186 -17.39 -26.43 -5.55
C LYS A 186 -15.90 -26.09 -5.63
N ALA A 187 -15.39 -25.22 -4.77
CA ALA A 187 -13.99 -24.78 -4.82
C ALA A 187 -13.06 -25.88 -4.27
N PRO A 188 -11.94 -26.18 -4.95
CA PRO A 188 -11.01 -27.23 -4.51
C PRO A 188 -10.18 -26.82 -3.28
N ARG A 189 -10.13 -25.51 -2.97
CA ARG A 189 -9.41 -24.92 -1.84
C ARG A 189 -10.29 -23.85 -1.22
N VAL A 190 -10.55 -23.94 0.08
CA VAL A 190 -11.47 -23.02 0.77
C VAL A 190 -10.79 -22.32 1.96
N GLU A 191 -10.64 -22.99 3.09
CA GLU A 191 -10.28 -22.33 4.36
C GLU A 191 -9.04 -21.42 4.26
N ILE A 192 -7.87 -21.95 3.86
CA ILE A 192 -6.65 -21.12 3.74
C ILE A 192 -6.82 -20.04 2.67
N ALA A 193 -7.24 -20.42 1.46
CA ALA A 193 -7.25 -19.52 0.31
C ALA A 193 -8.28 -18.38 0.43
N MET A 194 -9.38 -18.60 1.17
CA MET A 194 -10.50 -17.67 1.24
C MET A 194 -10.60 -16.95 2.59
N HIS A 195 -10.27 -17.61 3.70
CA HIS A 195 -10.35 -17.04 5.04
C HIS A 195 -8.96 -16.75 5.62
N SER A 196 -8.19 -17.79 5.93
CA SER A 196 -6.95 -17.64 6.70
C SER A 196 -5.84 -16.89 5.97
N ILE A 197 -5.98 -16.67 4.66
CA ILE A 197 -5.13 -15.74 3.90
C ILE A 197 -5.10 -14.34 4.55
N HIS A 198 -6.18 -13.89 5.18
CA HIS A 198 -6.19 -12.63 5.93
C HIS A 198 -5.33 -12.69 7.19
N TYR A 199 -5.37 -13.81 7.91
CA TYR A 199 -4.61 -13.99 9.16
C TYR A 199 -3.12 -14.16 8.85
N LEU A 200 -2.78 -14.94 7.83
CA LEU A 200 -1.40 -15.07 7.36
C LEU A 200 -0.82 -13.71 6.94
N ASP A 201 -1.60 -12.91 6.22
CA ASP A 201 -1.20 -11.57 5.81
C ASP A 201 -1.05 -10.59 7.00
N LEU A 202 -1.94 -10.67 7.99
CA LEU A 202 -1.83 -9.89 9.24
C LEU A 202 -0.61 -10.31 10.06
N ILE A 203 -0.37 -11.60 10.24
CA ILE A 203 0.81 -12.10 10.96
C ILE A 203 2.07 -11.57 10.30
N ARG A 204 2.13 -11.61 8.96
CA ARG A 204 3.28 -11.07 8.21
C ARG A 204 3.46 -9.56 8.36
N GLN A 205 2.39 -8.80 8.56
CA GLN A 205 2.47 -7.37 8.85
C GLN A 205 3.14 -7.10 10.20
N LEU A 206 2.92 -7.97 11.18
CA LEU A 206 3.41 -7.79 12.55
C LEU A 206 4.81 -8.41 12.76
N LEU A 207 5.06 -9.59 12.20
CA LEU A 207 6.27 -10.39 12.45
C LEU A 207 7.24 -10.44 11.26
N GLY A 208 6.86 -9.94 10.09
CA GLY A 208 7.62 -10.12 8.85
C GLY A 208 7.35 -11.47 8.17
N ASP A 209 8.24 -11.91 7.29
CA ASP A 209 8.05 -13.15 6.54
C ASP A 209 8.58 -14.37 7.32
N PRO A 210 7.79 -15.46 7.44
CA PRO A 210 8.25 -16.68 8.10
C PRO A 210 9.28 -17.41 7.23
N LYS A 211 10.19 -18.13 7.89
CA LYS A 211 11.22 -18.98 7.25
C LYS A 211 10.64 -20.30 6.72
N GLY A 212 9.53 -20.75 7.30
CA GLY A 212 8.91 -22.02 6.96
C GLY A 212 7.49 -22.16 7.50
N VAL A 213 6.81 -23.23 7.09
CA VAL A 213 5.47 -23.56 7.55
C VAL A 213 5.31 -25.07 7.69
N HIS A 214 4.71 -25.50 8.80
CA HIS A 214 4.15 -26.84 8.95
C HIS A 214 2.64 -26.73 9.06
N ALA A 215 1.88 -27.37 8.18
CA ALA A 215 0.43 -27.23 8.18
C ALA A 215 -0.31 -28.50 7.74
N LYS A 216 -1.51 -28.67 8.29
CA LYS A 216 -2.49 -29.69 7.88
C LYS A 216 -3.87 -29.06 7.81
N THR A 217 -4.54 -29.27 6.68
CA THR A 217 -5.89 -28.75 6.44
C THR A 217 -6.82 -29.89 6.03
N LEU A 218 -8.07 -29.85 6.51
CA LEU A 218 -9.02 -30.96 6.46
C LEU A 218 -10.43 -30.42 6.18
N GLY A 219 -11.20 -31.13 5.36
CA GLY A 219 -12.66 -30.94 5.26
C GLY A 219 -13.39 -31.57 6.44
N HIS A 220 -14.68 -31.27 6.62
CA HIS A 220 -15.53 -31.92 7.62
C HIS A 220 -16.31 -33.11 7.03
N PRO A 221 -16.42 -34.27 7.71
CA PRO A 221 -17.18 -35.42 7.20
C PRO A 221 -18.68 -35.20 6.94
N ASN A 222 -19.25 -34.06 7.38
CA ASN A 222 -20.70 -33.80 7.35
C ASN A 222 -21.10 -32.90 6.17
N HIS A 223 -20.15 -32.44 5.36
CA HIS A 223 -20.42 -31.62 4.19
C HIS A 223 -19.30 -31.76 3.16
N LYS A 224 -19.50 -31.21 1.96
CA LYS A 224 -18.56 -31.37 0.84
C LYS A 224 -17.60 -30.19 0.61
N VAL A 225 -17.62 -29.16 1.47
CA VAL A 225 -16.64 -28.06 1.40
C VAL A 225 -15.23 -28.65 1.57
N ALA A 226 -14.31 -28.29 0.66
CA ALA A 226 -13.04 -29.01 0.50
C ALA A 226 -12.18 -29.05 1.77
N GLN A 227 -11.92 -27.88 2.38
CA GLN A 227 -11.25 -27.78 3.67
C GLN A 227 -11.88 -26.66 4.51
N THR A 228 -12.07 -26.94 5.79
CA THR A 228 -12.75 -26.05 6.76
C THR A 228 -12.05 -26.01 8.12
N ARG A 229 -11.00 -26.82 8.30
CA ARG A 229 -10.27 -26.99 9.55
C ARG A 229 -8.78 -27.05 9.28
N THR A 230 -8.00 -26.24 9.95
CA THR A 230 -6.56 -26.10 9.70
C THR A 230 -5.79 -25.97 11.00
N SER A 231 -4.67 -26.69 11.07
CA SER A 231 -3.63 -26.48 12.07
C SER A 231 -2.35 -26.08 11.34
N ALA A 232 -1.72 -24.98 11.75
CA ALA A 232 -0.48 -24.51 11.15
C ALA A 232 0.48 -23.92 12.19
N ILE A 233 1.77 -24.07 11.94
CA ILE A 233 2.88 -23.44 12.66
C ILE A 233 3.70 -22.67 11.64
N LEU A 234 3.94 -21.39 11.91
CA LEU A 234 4.81 -20.53 11.10
C LEU A 234 6.16 -20.38 11.80
N ASP A 235 7.23 -20.73 11.10
CA ASP A 235 8.59 -20.71 11.64
C ASP A 235 9.19 -19.31 11.53
N TYR A 236 9.47 -18.70 12.69
CA TYR A 236 10.16 -17.40 12.82
C TYR A 236 11.53 -17.54 13.51
N GLY A 237 12.10 -18.75 13.53
CA GLY A 237 13.33 -19.08 14.25
C GLY A 237 13.09 -19.38 15.73
N ASP A 238 14.10 -19.12 16.55
CA ASP A 238 14.17 -19.67 17.92
C ASP A 238 13.43 -18.83 18.96
N THR A 239 12.96 -17.63 18.60
CA THR A 239 12.47 -16.63 19.55
C THR A 239 10.97 -16.40 19.51
N VAL A 240 10.30 -16.70 18.39
CA VAL A 240 8.87 -16.39 18.20
C VAL A 240 8.08 -17.66 17.89
N ARG A 241 7.15 -18.02 18.77
CA ARG A 241 6.16 -19.07 18.50
C ARG A 241 4.99 -18.46 17.73
N CYS A 242 4.64 -19.03 16.58
CA CYS A 242 3.45 -18.62 15.83
C CYS A 242 2.62 -19.84 15.44
N ALA A 243 1.37 -19.91 15.90
CA ALA A 243 0.47 -21.04 15.68
C ALA A 243 -0.94 -20.60 15.30
N LEU A 244 -1.59 -21.41 14.47
CA LEU A 244 -2.98 -21.26 14.05
C LEU A 244 -3.72 -22.57 14.29
N SER A 245 -4.82 -22.51 15.03
CA SER A 245 -5.75 -23.63 15.25
C SER A 245 -7.16 -23.20 14.87
N ILE A 246 -7.63 -23.66 13.73
CA ILE A 246 -8.82 -23.14 13.06
C ILE A 246 -9.83 -24.25 12.80
N ASN A 247 -11.07 -24.02 13.23
CA ASN A 247 -12.21 -24.88 12.99
C ASN A 247 -13.45 -24.04 12.70
N HIS A 248 -13.93 -24.09 11.46
CA HIS A 248 -15.15 -23.39 11.02
C HIS A 248 -16.45 -24.19 11.22
N ASP A 249 -16.38 -25.37 11.84
CA ASP A 249 -17.50 -26.30 11.99
C ASP A 249 -17.98 -26.45 13.45
N HIS A 250 -17.56 -25.56 14.35
CA HIS A 250 -18.00 -25.56 15.75
C HIS A 250 -19.40 -24.95 15.90
N LYS A 251 -20.43 -25.70 15.48
CA LYS A 251 -21.84 -25.27 15.40
C LYS A 251 -22.68 -25.44 16.66
N PHE A 252 -22.06 -25.72 17.81
CA PHE A 252 -22.77 -26.11 19.05
C PHE A 252 -23.15 -24.91 19.93
N GLY A 253 -23.62 -23.83 19.29
CA GLY A 253 -24.06 -22.60 19.95
C GLY A 253 -22.93 -21.59 20.20
N ARG A 254 -23.33 -20.33 20.43
CA ARG A 254 -22.40 -19.19 20.49
C ARG A 254 -21.47 -19.19 21.70
N ARG A 255 -21.90 -19.76 22.83
CA ARG A 255 -21.21 -19.64 24.15
C ARG A 255 -19.74 -20.07 24.14
N HIS A 256 -19.38 -21.09 23.34
CA HIS A 256 -18.03 -21.64 23.26
C HIS A 256 -17.37 -21.45 21.88
N GLN A 257 -17.92 -20.52 21.09
CA GLN A 257 -17.27 -20.10 19.86
C GLN A 257 -16.24 -19.01 20.13
N ALA A 258 -15.13 -19.08 19.40
CA ALA A 258 -14.01 -18.16 19.49
C ALA A 258 -13.50 -17.82 18.08
N CYS A 259 -13.08 -16.57 17.92
CA CYS A 259 -12.34 -16.11 16.76
C CYS A 259 -11.36 -15.05 17.24
N GLU A 260 -10.28 -15.51 17.83
CA GLU A 260 -9.42 -14.69 18.67
C GLU A 260 -7.94 -14.88 18.39
N PHE A 261 -7.18 -13.81 18.58
CA PHE A 261 -5.73 -13.82 18.56
C PHE A 261 -5.19 -13.42 19.92
N ARG A 262 -4.18 -14.14 20.39
CA ARG A 262 -3.37 -13.76 21.56
C ARG A 262 -1.96 -13.46 21.08
N ILE A 263 -1.44 -12.32 21.50
CA ILE A 263 -0.09 -11.86 21.19
C ILE A 263 0.61 -11.61 22.51
N CYS A 264 1.73 -12.29 22.76
CA CYS A 264 2.54 -12.04 23.95
C CYS A 264 3.88 -11.47 23.54
N GLY A 265 4.28 -10.41 24.22
CA GLY A 265 5.65 -9.93 24.20
C GLY A 265 6.34 -10.12 25.54
N THR A 266 7.59 -9.70 25.63
CA THR A 266 8.43 -9.86 26.83
C THR A 266 7.95 -9.06 28.02
N GLU A 267 7.17 -8.00 27.80
CA GLU A 267 6.76 -7.06 28.86
C GLU A 267 5.27 -6.71 28.82
N GLY A 268 4.52 -7.21 27.84
CA GLY A 268 3.08 -6.97 27.71
C GLY A 268 2.41 -7.96 26.78
N ALA A 269 1.10 -7.84 26.62
CA ALA A 269 0.31 -8.74 25.77
C ALA A 269 -0.86 -8.00 25.10
N ALA A 270 -1.43 -8.63 24.07
CA ALA A 270 -2.66 -8.18 23.44
C ALA A 270 -3.61 -9.35 23.19
N TYR A 271 -4.90 -9.06 23.31
CA TYR A 271 -6.00 -9.96 22.96
C TYR A 271 -6.86 -9.29 21.90
N VAL A 272 -7.21 -10.05 20.86
CA VAL A 272 -8.05 -9.57 19.77
C VAL A 272 -9.21 -10.52 19.55
N LYS A 273 -10.42 -9.99 19.40
CA LYS A 273 -11.61 -10.73 18.93
C LYS A 273 -12.03 -10.19 17.56
N LEU A 274 -12.18 -11.07 16.58
CA LEU A 274 -12.80 -10.77 15.29
C LEU A 274 -14.30 -11.06 15.37
N GLY A 275 -15.09 -10.04 15.69
CA GLY A 275 -16.50 -10.18 16.02
C GLY A 275 -17.36 -10.56 14.81
N LEU A 276 -17.04 -10.05 13.62
CA LEU A 276 -17.79 -10.36 12.39
C LEU A 276 -17.89 -11.88 12.12
N ASN A 277 -16.83 -12.62 12.43
CA ASN A 277 -16.77 -14.06 12.15
C ASN A 277 -17.68 -14.89 13.08
N LEU A 278 -18.15 -14.33 14.20
CA LEU A 278 -18.91 -15.05 15.22
C LEU A 278 -20.43 -14.98 15.01
N ASP A 279 -20.94 -14.02 14.23
CA ASP A 279 -22.36 -13.88 13.90
C ASP A 279 -22.58 -13.37 12.46
N TYR A 280 -21.87 -13.93 11.48
CA TYR A 280 -21.97 -13.46 10.09
C TYR A 280 -23.40 -13.59 9.52
N PRO A 281 -23.93 -12.59 8.77
CA PRO A 281 -23.30 -11.33 8.36
C PRO A 281 -23.48 -10.16 9.33
N ARG A 282 -24.25 -10.31 10.42
CA ARG A 282 -24.51 -9.21 11.38
C ARG A 282 -23.25 -8.82 12.14
N GLY A 283 -22.47 -9.83 12.52
CA GLY A 283 -21.26 -9.70 13.32
C GLY A 283 -21.53 -9.34 14.78
N GLU A 284 -20.47 -9.45 15.56
CA GLU A 284 -20.33 -8.79 16.84
C GLU A 284 -19.28 -7.69 16.75
N PRO A 285 -19.20 -6.79 17.74
CA PRO A 285 -18.11 -5.84 17.82
C PRO A 285 -16.76 -6.55 17.88
N ASP A 286 -15.80 -6.05 17.13
CA ASP A 286 -14.38 -6.38 17.29
C ASP A 286 -13.90 -5.90 18.65
N VAL A 287 -12.89 -6.59 19.21
CA VAL A 287 -12.29 -6.23 20.50
C VAL A 287 -10.78 -6.20 20.35
N LEU A 288 -10.14 -5.19 20.94
CA LEU A 288 -8.71 -5.17 21.23
C LEU A 288 -8.52 -4.80 22.69
N GLU A 289 -7.79 -5.62 23.42
CA GLU A 289 -7.35 -5.36 24.78
C GLU A 289 -5.83 -5.48 24.84
N ILE A 290 -5.18 -4.59 25.58
CA ILE A 290 -3.73 -4.55 25.73
C ILE A 290 -3.41 -4.62 27.22
N TYR A 291 -2.53 -5.54 27.60
CA TYR A 291 -1.80 -5.49 28.86
C TYR A 291 -0.46 -4.80 28.58
N PRO A 292 -0.34 -3.49 28.88
CA PRO A 292 0.83 -2.72 28.46
C PRO A 292 2.02 -2.97 29.39
N LYS A 293 3.23 -2.78 28.86
CA LYS A 293 4.47 -2.70 29.61
C LYS A 293 4.36 -1.72 30.77
N GLY A 294 4.63 -2.20 31.98
CA GLY A 294 4.50 -1.43 33.22
C GLY A 294 3.06 -1.22 33.69
N GLY A 295 2.06 -1.80 33.02
CA GLY A 295 0.67 -1.85 33.46
C GLY A 295 0.42 -2.97 34.47
N SER A 296 -0.73 -2.89 35.14
CA SER A 296 -1.17 -3.90 36.13
C SER A 296 -2.37 -4.72 35.69
N ASP A 297 -3.08 -4.31 34.63
CA ASP A 297 -4.30 -4.96 34.15
C ASP A 297 -4.48 -4.76 32.63
N TRP A 298 -5.41 -5.52 32.04
CA TRP A 298 -5.86 -5.36 30.67
C TRP A 298 -6.64 -4.06 30.47
N VAL A 299 -6.33 -3.36 29.38
CA VAL A 299 -6.97 -2.11 29.02
C VAL A 299 -7.64 -2.27 27.65
N SER A 300 -8.96 -2.12 27.61
CA SER A 300 -9.70 -2.14 26.35
C SER A 300 -9.40 -0.90 25.51
N VAL A 301 -9.17 -1.11 24.22
CA VAL A 301 -8.96 -0.02 23.25
C VAL A 301 -10.31 0.44 22.72
N PRO A 302 -10.67 1.73 22.85
CA PRO A 302 -11.93 2.25 22.31
C PRO A 302 -11.84 2.34 20.79
N LEU A 303 -12.36 1.32 20.10
CA LEU A 303 -12.27 1.22 18.65
C LEU A 303 -13.17 2.25 17.94
N THR A 304 -12.66 2.89 16.89
CA THR A 304 -13.38 3.90 16.08
C THR A 304 -14.04 3.31 14.83
N GLY A 305 -13.95 2.00 14.64
CA GLY A 305 -14.53 1.30 13.49
C GLY A 305 -14.27 -0.21 13.57
N GLU A 306 -14.71 -0.91 12.53
CA GLU A 306 -14.76 -2.38 12.50
C GLU A 306 -13.96 -2.96 11.34
N TRP A 307 -13.84 -4.30 11.31
CA TRP A 307 -13.23 -4.97 10.17
C TRP A 307 -13.98 -4.68 8.85
N PHE A 308 -15.31 -4.75 8.85
CA PHE A 308 -16.13 -4.45 7.67
C PHE A 308 -17.10 -3.33 8.01
N PRO A 309 -17.24 -2.30 7.14
CA PRO A 309 -16.52 -2.06 5.89
C PRO A 309 -15.22 -1.25 6.06
N ASP A 310 -14.89 -0.78 7.27
CA ASP A 310 -13.93 0.32 7.47
C ASP A 310 -12.50 0.00 7.03
N ALA A 311 -12.07 -1.25 7.18
CA ALA A 311 -10.74 -1.68 6.75
C ALA A 311 -10.51 -1.53 5.21
N PHE A 312 -11.59 -1.54 4.40
CA PHE A 312 -11.50 -1.29 2.96
C PHE A 312 -11.12 0.16 2.66
N VAL A 313 -11.47 1.10 3.54
CA VAL A 313 -11.04 2.52 3.44
C VAL A 313 -9.52 2.59 3.50
N GLY A 314 -8.92 1.95 4.52
CA GLY A 314 -7.47 1.99 4.71
C GLY A 314 -6.70 1.34 3.58
N ARG A 315 -7.20 0.21 3.05
CA ARG A 315 -6.59 -0.46 1.89
C ARG A 315 -6.66 0.40 0.63
N MET A 316 -7.81 1.02 0.35
CA MET A 316 -7.98 1.91 -0.80
C MET A 316 -7.14 3.18 -0.67
N ALA A 317 -7.13 3.80 0.51
CA ALA A 317 -6.27 4.94 0.80
C ALA A 317 -4.78 4.61 0.62
N ASN A 318 -4.36 3.41 1.05
CA ASN A 318 -2.97 2.95 0.89
C ASN A 318 -2.56 2.82 -0.59
N VAL A 319 -3.41 2.24 -1.45
CA VAL A 319 -3.07 2.12 -2.88
C VAL A 319 -3.12 3.48 -3.60
N ALA A 320 -4.05 4.35 -3.20
CA ALA A 320 -4.17 5.71 -3.72
C ALA A 320 -2.90 6.53 -3.45
N GLU A 321 -2.30 6.34 -2.27
CA GLU A 321 -1.16 7.12 -1.78
C GLU A 321 0.17 6.37 -1.82
N PHE A 322 0.27 5.24 -2.51
CA PHE A 322 1.54 4.48 -2.58
C PHE A 322 2.73 5.30 -3.13
N MET A 323 2.46 6.39 -3.87
CA MET A 323 3.53 7.31 -4.27
C MET A 323 4.12 8.11 -3.09
N LYS A 324 3.32 8.42 -2.06
CA LYS A 324 3.78 9.05 -0.79
C LYS A 324 4.80 8.19 -0.05
N THR A 325 4.76 6.88 -0.22
CA THR A 325 5.67 5.95 0.47
C THR A 325 7.00 5.76 -0.27
N THR A 326 7.17 6.41 -1.42
CA THR A 326 8.49 6.53 -2.06
C THR A 326 9.23 7.74 -1.47
N PRO A 327 10.57 7.78 -1.44
CA PRO A 327 11.33 8.87 -0.80
C PRO A 327 10.95 10.29 -1.28
N PHE A 328 10.35 10.41 -2.46
CA PHE A 328 9.98 11.68 -3.08
C PHE A 328 8.49 12.00 -3.00
N GLY A 329 7.68 11.09 -2.47
CA GLY A 329 6.24 11.26 -2.26
C GLY A 329 5.36 11.36 -3.51
N GLN A 330 5.96 11.49 -4.69
CA GLN A 330 5.34 11.60 -6.01
C GLN A 330 6.40 11.42 -7.12
N ARG A 331 5.99 11.46 -8.39
CA ARG A 331 6.91 11.36 -9.54
C ARG A 331 7.76 12.63 -9.68
N ILE A 332 9.07 12.44 -9.77
CA ILE A 332 10.04 13.53 -10.04
C ILE A 332 10.46 13.53 -11.51
N ALA A 333 10.80 14.71 -12.03
CA ALA A 333 11.59 14.84 -13.25
C ALA A 333 13.01 14.34 -12.95
N HIS A 334 13.51 13.42 -13.78
CA HIS A 334 14.85 12.86 -13.59
C HIS A 334 15.92 13.96 -13.73
N GLY A 335 16.97 13.92 -12.90
CA GLY A 335 17.98 14.98 -12.82
C GLY A 335 18.66 15.32 -14.15
N THR A 336 18.87 14.35 -15.04
CA THR A 336 19.45 14.61 -16.37
C THR A 336 18.52 15.39 -17.31
N LEU A 337 17.20 15.23 -17.16
CA LEU A 337 16.21 16.05 -17.89
C LEU A 337 16.28 17.50 -17.39
N VAL A 338 16.32 17.70 -16.08
CA VAL A 338 16.46 19.03 -15.45
C VAL A 338 17.77 19.68 -15.90
N PHE A 339 18.86 18.94 -15.96
CA PHE A 339 20.14 19.41 -16.48
C PHE A 339 20.04 19.85 -17.95
N SER A 340 19.50 19.00 -18.82
CA SER A 340 19.35 19.28 -20.25
C SER A 340 18.53 20.53 -20.52
N VAL A 341 17.36 20.65 -19.88
CA VAL A 341 16.51 21.84 -19.99
C VAL A 341 17.20 23.06 -19.39
N GLY A 342 17.81 22.91 -18.21
CA GLY A 342 18.50 23.99 -17.50
C GLY A 342 19.64 24.61 -18.31
N VAL A 343 20.47 23.78 -18.94
CA VAL A 343 21.52 24.22 -19.88
C VAL A 343 20.92 24.79 -21.16
N GLY A 344 19.86 24.17 -21.71
CA GLY A 344 19.17 24.70 -22.88
C GLY A 344 18.68 26.13 -22.69
N LEU A 345 18.24 26.48 -21.47
CA LEU A 345 17.82 27.83 -21.11
C LEU A 345 18.96 28.87 -21.10
N THR A 346 20.23 28.46 -21.00
CA THR A 346 21.38 29.38 -21.04
C THR A 346 21.90 29.63 -22.45
N ALA A 347 21.53 28.79 -23.42
CA ALA A 347 21.99 28.85 -24.79
C ALA A 347 21.28 29.93 -25.64
N THR A 348 20.94 31.07 -25.05
CA THR A 348 20.24 32.17 -25.74
C THR A 348 21.19 33.08 -26.52
N VAL A 349 22.48 33.09 -26.19
CA VAL A 349 23.53 33.88 -26.86
C VAL A 349 24.70 32.98 -27.22
N ILE A 350 25.05 32.95 -28.50
CA ILE A 350 26.20 32.19 -29.01
C ILE A 350 27.45 33.06 -28.87
N ASN A 351 28.43 32.59 -28.11
CA ASN A 351 29.76 33.20 -28.07
C ASN A 351 30.66 32.49 -29.11
N PRO A 352 31.01 33.15 -30.23
CA PRO A 352 31.74 32.51 -31.33
C PRO A 352 33.19 32.15 -30.98
N VAL A 353 33.75 32.75 -29.92
CA VAL A 353 35.13 32.53 -29.47
C VAL A 353 35.21 31.67 -28.21
N ALA A 354 34.12 30.96 -27.89
CA ALA A 354 34.03 30.06 -26.75
C ALA A 354 33.54 28.68 -27.18
N PHE A 355 34.12 27.63 -26.61
CA PHE A 355 33.56 26.29 -26.72
C PHE A 355 33.33 25.68 -25.33
N SER A 356 32.25 24.91 -25.22
CA SER A 356 31.90 24.18 -24.00
C SER A 356 32.82 22.98 -23.83
N TYR A 357 33.73 23.04 -22.86
CA TYR A 357 34.66 21.95 -22.58
C TYR A 357 34.00 20.81 -21.80
N GLY A 358 33.12 21.13 -20.86
CA GLY A 358 32.44 20.14 -20.04
C GLY A 358 31.79 20.75 -18.80
N TYR A 359 31.24 19.88 -17.95
CA TYR A 359 30.59 20.26 -16.71
C TYR A 359 31.20 19.49 -15.54
N ASP A 360 31.59 20.22 -14.51
CA ASP A 360 32.10 19.68 -13.26
C ASP A 360 31.10 19.88 -12.12
N ARG A 361 31.31 19.17 -11.01
CA ARG A 361 30.57 19.33 -9.74
C ARG A 361 29.05 19.29 -9.87
N LEU A 362 28.51 18.54 -10.84
CA LEU A 362 27.06 18.37 -11.01
C LEU A 362 26.44 17.75 -9.74
N ARG A 363 25.40 18.39 -9.21
CA ARG A 363 24.63 17.93 -8.05
C ARG A 363 23.13 18.10 -8.28
N PHE A 364 22.36 17.05 -7.97
CA PHE A 364 20.90 17.09 -7.87
C PHE A 364 20.55 17.37 -6.41
N ILE A 365 20.28 18.64 -6.10
CA ILE A 365 20.19 19.14 -4.72
C ILE A 365 18.80 18.87 -4.14
N LYS A 366 17.74 19.10 -4.95
CA LYS A 366 16.35 18.90 -4.57
C LYS A 366 15.55 18.26 -5.71
N PRO A 367 14.48 17.51 -5.40
CA PRO A 367 13.61 16.96 -6.43
C PRO A 367 12.90 18.09 -7.21
N VAL A 368 12.72 17.88 -8.51
CA VAL A 368 11.85 18.68 -9.37
C VAL A 368 10.63 17.82 -9.69
N PHE A 369 9.43 18.37 -9.54
CA PHE A 369 8.19 17.63 -9.75
C PHE A 369 7.57 17.96 -11.11
N ILE A 370 6.70 17.07 -11.59
CA ILE A 370 5.94 17.31 -12.82
C ILE A 370 5.05 18.55 -12.60
N GLY A 371 5.19 19.54 -13.48
CA GLY A 371 4.49 20.82 -13.39
C GLY A 371 5.26 21.92 -12.64
N ASP A 372 6.43 21.64 -12.07
CA ASP A 372 7.32 22.70 -11.57
C ASP A 372 7.84 23.55 -12.73
N THR A 373 7.90 24.87 -12.52
CA THR A 373 8.58 25.81 -13.42
C THR A 373 10.01 26.00 -12.95
N ILE A 374 10.96 25.89 -13.87
CA ILE A 374 12.39 26.11 -13.59
C ILE A 374 12.91 27.31 -14.37
N ARG A 375 13.92 27.97 -13.81
CA ARG A 375 14.73 29.02 -14.45
C ARG A 375 16.20 28.75 -14.15
N THR A 376 17.07 29.18 -15.05
CA THR A 376 18.51 29.02 -14.87
C THR A 376 19.15 30.37 -14.53
N ARG A 377 19.99 30.38 -13.50
CA ARG A 377 20.90 31.48 -13.21
C ARG A 377 22.31 31.01 -13.52
N THR A 378 23.05 31.85 -14.23
CA THR A 378 24.47 31.63 -14.45
C THR A 378 25.29 32.74 -13.82
N THR A 379 26.47 32.41 -13.32
CA THR A 379 27.39 33.37 -12.69
C THR A 379 28.82 33.00 -13.04
N ILE A 380 29.58 33.96 -13.57
CA ILE A 380 31.02 33.74 -13.79
C ILE A 380 31.71 33.60 -12.44
N ALA A 381 32.11 32.38 -12.11
CA ALA A 381 32.73 32.03 -10.83
C ALA A 381 34.24 32.23 -10.86
N ALA A 382 34.89 31.96 -12.00
CA ALA A 382 36.33 32.13 -12.16
C ALA A 382 36.72 32.39 -13.63
N LYS A 383 37.88 33.02 -13.79
CA LYS A 383 38.58 33.17 -15.06
C LYS A 383 40.04 32.81 -14.84
N GLU A 384 40.53 31.85 -15.61
CA GLU A 384 41.84 31.26 -15.41
C GLU A 384 42.58 31.12 -16.75
N ASN A 385 43.90 30.96 -16.69
CA ASN A 385 44.67 30.60 -17.87
C ASN A 385 44.39 29.13 -18.23
N ASP A 386 44.22 28.79 -19.50
CA ASP A 386 44.22 27.37 -19.86
C ASP A 386 45.65 26.82 -19.72
N PRO A 387 45.87 25.74 -18.97
CA PRO A 387 47.20 25.21 -18.71
C PRO A 387 47.85 24.55 -19.94
N LYS A 388 47.08 24.30 -21.02
CA LYS A 388 47.56 23.63 -22.24
C LYS A 388 47.58 24.57 -23.45
N ARG A 389 46.71 25.57 -23.50
CA ARG A 389 46.55 26.50 -24.63
C ARG A 389 46.96 27.91 -24.22
N LEU A 390 48.14 28.34 -24.67
CA LEU A 390 48.73 29.64 -24.31
C LEU A 390 47.82 30.82 -24.68
N ASP A 391 47.11 30.72 -25.81
CA ASP A 391 46.23 31.77 -26.33
C ASP A 391 44.78 31.67 -25.83
N SER A 392 44.49 30.72 -24.93
CA SER A 392 43.15 30.52 -24.38
C SER A 392 43.10 30.73 -22.87
N GLY A 393 41.91 31.07 -22.38
CA GLY A 393 41.55 31.05 -20.98
C GLY A 393 40.44 30.05 -20.71
N ARG A 394 40.22 29.73 -19.44
CA ARG A 394 39.02 29.05 -18.96
C ARG A 394 38.12 30.04 -18.27
N VAL A 395 36.83 29.98 -18.58
CA VAL A 395 35.79 30.69 -17.83
C VAL A 395 34.92 29.62 -17.18
N ILE A 396 34.85 29.65 -15.85
CA ILE A 396 34.00 28.76 -15.09
C ILE A 396 32.71 29.50 -14.79
N GLU A 397 31.60 29.00 -15.32
CA GLU A 397 30.27 29.52 -15.09
C GLU A 397 29.53 28.59 -14.12
N ARG A 398 29.20 29.10 -12.94
CA ARG A 398 28.33 28.40 -12.00
C ARG A 398 26.90 28.46 -12.54
N VAL A 399 26.36 27.31 -12.87
CA VAL A 399 24.98 27.12 -13.34
C VAL A 399 24.13 26.64 -12.17
N GLU A 400 23.08 27.39 -11.87
CA GLU A 400 22.07 27.02 -10.86
C GLU A 400 20.70 26.95 -11.53
N VAL A 401 20.08 25.78 -11.49
CA VAL A 401 18.67 25.63 -11.87
C VAL A 401 17.84 25.85 -10.62
N ILE A 402 16.89 26.78 -10.71
CA ILE A 402 16.10 27.28 -9.60
C ILE A 402 14.62 27.06 -9.93
N ASN A 403 13.86 26.53 -8.99
CA ASN A 403 12.42 26.31 -9.17
C ASN A 403 11.59 27.58 -8.87
N GLN A 404 10.28 27.50 -9.04
CA GLN A 404 9.34 28.59 -8.79
C GLN A 404 9.22 29.03 -7.31
N ARG A 405 9.84 28.28 -6.40
CA ARG A 405 9.91 28.58 -4.96
C ARG A 405 11.28 29.18 -4.58
N ASP A 406 12.07 29.61 -5.57
CA ASP A 406 13.43 30.14 -5.42
C ASP A 406 14.43 29.16 -4.77
N GLU A 407 14.19 27.86 -4.87
CA GLU A 407 15.08 26.83 -4.37
C GLU A 407 16.02 26.33 -5.49
N VAL A 408 17.32 26.24 -5.19
CA VAL A 408 18.28 25.59 -6.11
C VAL A 408 18.00 24.08 -6.12
N VAL A 409 17.63 23.55 -7.29
CA VAL A 409 17.31 22.14 -7.50
C VAL A 409 18.47 21.38 -8.14
N LEU A 410 19.31 22.08 -8.91
CA LEU A 410 20.50 21.54 -9.55
C LEU A 410 21.59 22.61 -9.57
N ALA A 411 22.84 22.20 -9.35
CA ALA A 411 24.00 23.05 -9.56
C ALA A 411 25.10 22.30 -10.32
N ALA A 412 25.82 23.02 -11.18
CA ALA A 412 27.00 22.53 -11.91
C ALA A 412 27.97 23.68 -12.21
N ASP A 413 29.24 23.36 -12.43
CA ASP A 413 30.24 24.29 -12.98
C ASP A 413 30.40 23.99 -14.47
N HIS A 414 29.92 24.89 -15.33
CA HIS A 414 30.14 24.83 -16.77
C HIS A 414 31.49 25.44 -17.11
N ILE A 415 32.33 24.66 -17.79
CA ILE A 415 33.68 25.07 -18.17
C ILE A 415 33.68 25.47 -19.64
N TYR A 416 33.88 26.75 -19.89
CA TYR A 416 34.19 27.26 -21.21
C TYR A 416 35.69 27.41 -21.40
N ILE A 417 36.16 27.06 -22.58
CA ILE A 417 37.46 27.53 -23.07
C ILE A 417 37.20 28.67 -24.04
N VAL A 418 37.87 29.79 -23.81
CA VAL A 418 37.67 31.04 -24.55
C VAL A 418 38.98 31.59 -25.08
N GLU A 419 38.93 32.27 -26.21
CA GLU A 419 40.09 33.02 -26.72
C GLU A 419 40.46 34.19 -25.80
N ARG A 420 41.75 34.47 -25.66
CA ARG A 420 42.23 35.64 -24.94
C ARG A 420 42.21 36.88 -25.83
N ARG A 421 41.96 38.03 -25.20
CA ARG A 421 42.23 39.32 -25.85
C ARG A 421 43.74 39.45 -26.12
N PRO A 422 44.15 39.97 -27.29
CA PRO A 422 45.55 40.32 -27.54
C PRO A 422 46.06 41.27 -26.46
N ARG A 423 47.29 41.08 -25.99
CA ARG A 423 47.95 42.10 -25.16
C ARG A 423 48.15 43.33 -26.03
N LEU A 424 47.52 44.45 -25.67
CA LEU A 424 47.89 45.75 -26.20
C LEU A 424 49.35 45.99 -25.78
N GLY A 425 50.22 46.11 -26.79
CA GLY A 425 51.66 46.36 -26.61
C GLY A 425 51.94 47.76 -26.07
#